data_AF-A0A2U0S3X1-F1
#
_entry.id   AF-A0A2U0S3X1-F1
#
_cell.length_a   1.000
_cell.length_b   1.000
_cell.length_c   1.000
_cell.angle_alpha   90.00
_cell.angle_beta   90.00
_cell.angle_gamma   90.00
#
_symmetry.space_group_name_H-M   'P 1'
#
loop_
_entity.id
_entity.type
_entity.pdbx_description
1 polymer ?
#
loop_
_entity_poly.entity_id
_entity_poly.type
_entity_poly.pdbx_seq_one_letter_code
_entity_poly.pdbx_strand_id
1 'polypeptide(L)'
;MFKFIQQYKSLSEVLMDQKLAKLGDAYVNFLYSLALSKKDGEATGIKVKGRLLADAFKKAGLRKFLPSRIDRHKQADAAEALIVYAWIRGTITMEEGLEILEQNEDGVEALSVLLLTAKMRFET
;
A
#
# COMPACT_ATOMS: atom_id res chain seq x y z
N MET A 1 13.84 -15.79 0.67
CA MET A 1 13.38 -14.62 -0.13
C MET A 1 12.64 -15.14 -1.36
N PHE A 2 11.47 -14.58 -1.68
CA PHE A 2 10.66 -15.08 -2.80
C PHE A 2 11.36 -14.81 -4.14
N LYS A 3 11.44 -15.83 -5.01
CA LYS A 3 12.14 -15.73 -6.31
C LYS A 3 11.56 -14.66 -7.26
N PHE A 4 10.30 -14.25 -7.04
CA PHE A 4 9.63 -13.25 -7.86
C PHE A 4 9.87 -11.80 -7.39
N ILE A 5 10.50 -11.61 -6.24
CA ILE A 5 10.82 -10.28 -5.71
C ILE A 5 12.22 -9.89 -6.14
N GLN A 6 12.30 -8.87 -6.98
CA GLN A 6 13.56 -8.25 -7.35
C GLN A 6 14.04 -7.33 -6.21
N GLN A 7 15.35 -7.21 -6.06
CA GLN A 7 15.92 -6.13 -5.27
C GLN A 7 15.88 -4.86 -6.12
N TYR A 8 14.82 -4.08 -5.96
CA TYR A 8 14.67 -2.81 -6.66
C TYR A 8 15.72 -1.80 -6.20
N LYS A 9 16.29 -1.06 -7.14
CA LYS A 9 17.34 -0.05 -6.91
C LYS A 9 16.77 1.32 -6.57
N SER A 10 15.49 1.54 -6.85
CA SER A 10 14.83 2.80 -6.54
C SER A 10 13.35 2.59 -6.21
N LEU A 11 12.78 3.55 -5.47
CA LEU A 11 11.36 3.57 -5.17
C LEU A 11 10.51 3.59 -6.45
N SER A 12 10.96 4.31 -7.48
CA SER A 12 10.23 4.40 -8.76
C SER A 12 10.08 3.04 -9.43
N GLU A 13 11.08 2.14 -9.33
CA GLU A 13 10.97 0.80 -9.90
C GLU A 13 9.89 -0.04 -9.19
N VAL A 14 9.82 0.03 -7.85
CA VAL A 14 8.76 -0.65 -7.07
C VAL A 14 7.38 -0.12 -7.48
N LEU A 15 7.23 1.20 -7.52
CA LEU A 15 5.97 1.88 -7.82
C LEU A 15 5.46 1.59 -9.24
N MET A 16 6.36 1.26 -10.16
CA MET A 16 6.01 0.96 -11.55
C MET A 16 5.84 -0.54 -11.83
N ASP A 17 6.11 -1.43 -10.86
CA ASP A 17 5.95 -2.87 -11.06
C ASP A 17 4.48 -3.29 -11.03
N GLN A 18 3.94 -3.56 -12.21
CA GLN A 18 2.55 -3.97 -12.41
C GLN A 18 2.23 -5.39 -11.94
N LYS A 19 3.23 -6.28 -11.89
CA LYS A 19 3.03 -7.64 -11.37
C LYS A 19 2.95 -7.60 -9.84
N LEU A 20 3.76 -6.75 -9.23
CA LEU A 20 3.74 -6.49 -7.80
C LEU A 20 2.44 -5.80 -7.38
N ALA A 21 1.99 -4.81 -8.14
CA ALA A 21 0.68 -4.16 -7.93
C ALA A 21 -0.48 -5.17 -7.90
N LYS A 22 -0.51 -6.14 -8.83
CA LYS A 22 -1.55 -7.19 -8.84
C LYS A 22 -1.56 -8.06 -7.58
N LEU A 23 -0.39 -8.39 -7.04
CA LEU A 23 -0.30 -9.08 -5.76
C LEU A 23 -0.71 -8.14 -4.60
N GLY A 24 -0.35 -6.86 -4.73
CA GLY A 24 -0.69 -5.81 -3.79
C GLY A 24 -2.18 -5.53 -3.69
N ASP A 25 -2.95 -5.56 -4.78
CA ASP A 25 -4.41 -5.44 -4.74
C ASP A 25 -5.01 -6.50 -3.80
N ALA A 26 -4.60 -7.77 -3.96
CA ALA A 26 -5.06 -8.85 -3.09
C ALA A 26 -4.65 -8.64 -1.62
N TYR A 27 -3.39 -8.27 -1.38
CA TYR A 27 -2.87 -8.05 -0.03
C TYR A 27 -3.53 -6.85 0.67
N VAL A 28 -3.65 -5.71 -0.02
CA VAL A 28 -4.28 -4.48 0.50
C VAL A 28 -5.75 -4.71 0.79
N ASN A 29 -6.48 -5.41 -0.10
CA ASN A 29 -7.86 -5.77 0.15
C ASN A 29 -8.01 -6.65 1.40
N PHE A 30 -7.14 -7.65 1.57
CA PHE A 30 -7.15 -8.49 2.76
C PHE A 30 -6.83 -7.70 4.03
N LEU A 31 -5.73 -6.94 4.03
CA LEU A 31 -5.28 -6.18 5.19
C LEU A 31 -6.35 -5.17 5.63
N TYR A 32 -6.94 -4.44 4.68
CA TYR A 32 -7.96 -3.44 4.98
C TYR A 32 -9.28 -4.09 5.42
N SER A 33 -9.68 -5.22 4.83
CA SER A 33 -10.83 -5.99 5.28
C SER A 33 -10.66 -6.51 6.71
N LEU A 34 -9.46 -6.96 7.05
CA LEU A 34 -9.13 -7.44 8.39
C LEU A 34 -9.13 -6.30 9.42
N ALA A 35 -8.61 -5.13 9.06
CA ALA A 35 -8.65 -3.94 9.91
C ALA A 35 -10.11 -3.52 10.21
N LEU A 36 -10.97 -3.48 9.20
CA LEU A 36 -12.40 -3.22 9.41
C LEU A 36 -13.06 -4.32 10.23
N SER A 37 -12.75 -5.58 9.97
CA SER A 37 -13.33 -6.70 10.71
C SER A 37 -13.01 -6.61 12.21
N LYS A 38 -11.77 -6.23 12.54
CA LYS A 38 -11.33 -6.04 13.93
C LYS A 38 -11.98 -4.82 14.57
N LYS A 39 -12.14 -3.73 13.81
CA LYS A 39 -12.82 -2.50 14.26
C LYS A 39 -14.31 -2.73 14.54
N ASP A 40 -14.99 -3.43 13.65
CA ASP A 40 -16.45 -3.61 13.68
C ASP A 40 -16.86 -4.82 14.53
N GLY A 41 -15.91 -5.72 14.85
CA GLY A 41 -16.15 -6.94 15.63
C GLY A 41 -16.83 -8.07 14.84
N GLU A 42 -16.94 -7.93 13.52
CA GLU A 42 -17.57 -8.89 12.61
C GLU A 42 -16.69 -9.13 11.38
N ALA A 43 -16.60 -10.37 10.90
CA ALA A 43 -15.81 -10.69 9.71
C ALA A 43 -16.40 -10.02 8.46
N THR A 44 -15.63 -9.15 7.82
CA THR A 44 -16.00 -8.45 6.58
C THR A 44 -14.96 -8.65 5.48
N GLY A 45 -15.39 -8.51 4.23
CA GLY A 45 -14.54 -8.59 3.05
C GLY A 45 -14.89 -7.44 2.11
N ILE A 46 -13.95 -6.52 1.93
CA ILE A 46 -14.14 -5.36 1.07
C ILE A 46 -13.03 -5.22 0.03
N LYS A 47 -13.43 -4.74 -1.15
CA LYS A 47 -12.48 -4.27 -2.15
C LYS A 47 -12.21 -2.78 -1.93
N VAL A 48 -10.96 -2.44 -1.65
CA VAL A 48 -10.53 -1.06 -1.48
C VAL A 48 -10.71 -0.33 -2.81
N LYS A 49 -11.42 0.79 -2.77
CA LYS A 49 -11.67 1.59 -3.98
C LYS A 49 -10.34 2.18 -4.45
N GLY A 50 -9.97 2.00 -5.72
CA GLY A 50 -8.75 2.59 -6.28
C GLY A 50 -8.66 4.12 -6.12
N ARG A 51 -9.81 4.82 -6.03
CA ARG A 51 -9.84 6.25 -5.69
C ARG A 51 -9.26 6.52 -4.30
N LEU A 52 -9.61 5.71 -3.30
CA LEU A 52 -9.12 5.83 -1.93
C LEU A 52 -7.59 5.70 -1.90
N LEU A 53 -7.06 4.65 -2.55
CA LEU A 53 -5.62 4.41 -2.66
C LEU A 53 -4.89 5.52 -3.41
N ALA A 54 -5.42 5.98 -4.54
CA ALA A 54 -4.79 7.05 -5.30
C ALA A 54 -4.81 8.39 -4.56
N ASP A 55 -5.87 8.69 -3.82
CA ASP A 55 -5.96 9.92 -3.03
C ASP A 55 -5.02 9.83 -1.80
N ALA A 56 -4.90 8.67 -1.15
CA ALA A 56 -3.91 8.40 -0.10
C ALA A 56 -2.46 8.51 -0.61
N PHE A 57 -2.18 7.97 -1.79
CA PHE A 57 -0.88 8.04 -2.45
C PHE A 57 -0.45 9.47 -2.76
N LYS A 58 -1.38 10.30 -3.22
CA LYS A 58 -1.15 11.74 -3.40
C LYS A 58 -0.93 12.44 -2.07
N LYS A 59 -1.74 12.13 -1.05
CA LYS A 59 -1.63 12.70 0.29
C LYS A 59 -0.27 12.41 0.92
N ALA A 60 0.25 11.20 0.74
CA ALA A 60 1.61 10.80 1.15
C ALA A 60 2.73 11.49 0.35
N GLY A 61 2.41 12.36 -0.62
CA GLY A 61 3.41 13.08 -1.42
C GLY A 61 4.22 12.18 -2.36
N LEU A 62 3.78 10.94 -2.61
CA LEU A 62 4.52 9.95 -3.38
C LEU A 62 4.38 10.13 -4.89
N ARG A 63 3.41 10.94 -5.35
CA ARG A 63 3.22 11.25 -6.78
C ARG A 63 4.49 11.76 -7.46
N LYS A 64 5.37 12.46 -6.74
CA LYS A 64 6.64 12.99 -7.27
C LYS A 64 7.63 11.91 -7.74
N PHE A 65 7.46 10.67 -7.30
CA PHE A 65 8.30 9.53 -7.69
C PHE A 65 7.80 8.78 -8.93
N LEU A 66 6.64 9.18 -9.46
CA LEU A 66 6.06 8.64 -10.69
C LEU A 66 6.36 9.55 -11.88
N PRO A 67 6.47 9.00 -13.10
CA PRO A 67 6.59 9.79 -14.33
C PRO A 67 5.49 10.86 -14.49
N SER A 68 5.72 11.85 -15.36
CA SER A 68 4.66 12.81 -15.71
C SER A 68 3.47 12.10 -16.37
N ARG A 69 2.26 12.66 -16.25
CA ARG A 69 1.03 12.18 -16.94
C ARG A 69 0.52 10.79 -16.55
N ILE A 70 0.90 10.27 -15.38
CA ILE A 70 0.32 9.04 -14.82
C ILE A 70 -1.11 9.30 -14.33
N ASP A 71 -2.06 8.45 -14.78
CA ASP A 71 -3.46 8.53 -14.40
C ASP A 71 -3.71 8.10 -12.93
N ARG A 72 -4.97 8.15 -12.51
CA ARG A 72 -5.37 7.79 -11.13
C ARG A 72 -5.27 6.28 -10.88
N HIS A 73 -5.58 5.45 -11.87
CA HIS A 73 -5.53 3.99 -11.72
C HIS A 73 -4.10 3.54 -11.43
N LYS A 74 -3.14 4.06 -12.20
CA LYS A 74 -1.72 3.77 -12.02
C LYS A 74 -1.16 4.28 -10.69
N GLN A 75 -1.75 5.32 -10.11
CA GLN A 75 -1.40 5.78 -8.76
C GLN A 75 -1.91 4.82 -7.68
N ALA A 76 -3.08 4.19 -7.89
CA ALA A 76 -3.55 3.12 -7.02
C ALA A 76 -2.66 1.87 -7.15
N ASP A 77 -2.35 1.45 -8.38
CA ASP A 77 -1.43 0.33 -8.65
C ASP A 77 -0.07 0.55 -7.93
N ALA A 78 0.44 1.78 -7.98
CA ALA A 78 1.71 2.15 -7.33
C ALA A 78 1.62 2.06 -5.79
N ALA A 79 0.49 2.44 -5.20
CA ALA A 79 0.26 2.28 -3.76
C ALA A 79 0.24 0.80 -3.37
N GLU A 80 -0.49 -0.02 -4.11
CA GLU A 80 -0.59 -1.47 -3.91
C GLU A 80 0.79 -2.15 -3.98
N ALA A 81 1.57 -1.80 -5.01
CA ALA A 81 2.93 -2.33 -5.19
C ALA A 81 3.85 -1.98 -4.02
N LEU A 82 3.81 -0.74 -3.53
CA LEU A 82 4.66 -0.32 -2.41
C LEU A 82 4.29 -1.02 -1.11
N ILE A 83 2.99 -1.09 -0.78
CA ILE A 83 2.51 -1.69 0.47
C ILE A 83 2.91 -3.17 0.53
N VAL A 84 2.65 -3.92 -0.55
CA VAL A 84 2.97 -5.35 -0.56
C VAL A 84 4.47 -5.60 -0.61
N TYR A 85 5.25 -4.73 -1.26
CA TYR A 85 6.70 -4.83 -1.27
C TYR A 85 7.26 -4.71 0.16
N ALA A 86 6.80 -3.72 0.91
CA ALA A 86 7.24 -3.50 2.29
C ALA A 86 6.91 -4.70 3.19
N TRP A 87 5.74 -5.32 3.01
CA TRP A 87 5.37 -6.53 3.73
C TRP A 87 6.25 -7.73 3.35
N ILE A 88 6.43 -7.99 2.04
CA ILE A 88 7.21 -9.14 1.58
C ILE A 88 8.70 -9.02 1.98
N ARG A 89 9.22 -7.79 2.03
CA ARG A 89 10.59 -7.52 2.52
C ARG A 89 10.73 -7.67 4.04
N GLY A 90 9.63 -7.85 4.76
CA GLY A 90 9.61 -7.89 6.22
C GLY A 90 9.89 -6.54 6.86
N THR A 91 9.89 -5.46 6.07
CA THR A 91 10.09 -4.12 6.61
C THR A 91 8.84 -3.59 7.27
N ILE A 92 7.63 -4.09 6.96
CA ILE A 92 6.40 -3.81 7.71
C ILE A 92 5.72 -5.16 7.96
N THR A 93 5.33 -5.45 9.20
CA THR A 93 4.58 -6.68 9.49
C THR A 93 3.09 -6.48 9.20
N MET A 94 2.34 -7.58 9.11
CA MET A 94 0.89 -7.48 8.94
C MET A 94 0.24 -6.81 10.16
N GLU A 95 0.70 -7.15 11.35
CA GLU A 95 0.23 -6.60 12.63
C GLU A 95 0.45 -5.10 12.70
N GLU A 96 1.64 -4.62 12.32
CA GLU A 96 1.93 -3.19 12.26
C GLU A 96 1.05 -2.49 11.21
N GLY A 97 0.85 -3.12 10.05
CA GLY A 97 -0.06 -2.62 9.03
C GLY A 97 -1.50 -2.46 9.55
N LEU A 98 -1.98 -3.41 10.35
CA LEU A 98 -3.30 -3.33 10.98
C LEU A 98 -3.37 -2.21 12.02
N GLU A 99 -2.37 -2.09 12.89
CA GLU A 99 -2.30 -1.03 13.90
C GLU A 99 -2.36 0.36 13.25
N ILE A 100 -1.61 0.58 12.16
CA ILE A 100 -1.64 1.85 11.42
C ILE A 100 -3.03 2.13 10.83
N LEU A 101 -3.68 1.09 10.27
CA LEU A 101 -5.00 1.24 9.67
C LEU A 101 -6.11 1.49 10.70
N GLU A 102 -5.97 0.96 11.92
CA GLU A 102 -6.94 1.12 13.01
C GLU A 102 -6.85 2.48 13.72
N GLN A 103 -5.66 3.11 13.74
CA GLN A 103 -5.43 4.38 14.44
C GLN A 103 -6.13 5.59 13.81
N ASN A 104 -6.70 5.45 12.61
CA ASN A 104 -7.26 6.56 11.84
C ASN A 104 -8.69 6.23 11.38
N GLU A 105 -9.65 7.11 11.68
CA GLU A 105 -11.03 6.94 11.22
C GLU A 105 -11.19 7.19 9.71
N ASP A 106 -10.36 8.08 9.14
CA ASP A 106 -10.32 8.36 7.71
C ASP A 106 -9.40 7.37 6.99
N GLY A 107 -9.99 6.53 6.12
CA GLY A 107 -9.24 5.55 5.33
C GLY A 107 -8.19 6.15 4.40
N VAL A 108 -8.36 7.40 3.93
CA VAL A 108 -7.33 8.10 3.15
C VAL A 108 -6.13 8.42 4.03
N GLU A 109 -6.37 8.90 5.24
CA GLU A 109 -5.30 9.19 6.22
C GLU A 109 -4.57 7.90 6.59
N ALA A 110 -5.32 6.88 6.99
CA ALA A 110 -4.80 5.57 7.40
C ALA A 110 -3.86 4.96 6.34
N LEU A 111 -4.32 4.91 5.09
CA LEU A 111 -3.52 4.40 3.97
C LEU A 111 -2.33 5.31 3.65
N SER A 112 -2.47 6.63 3.82
CA SER A 112 -1.37 7.56 3.58
C SER A 112 -0.23 7.39 4.60
N VAL A 113 -0.57 7.16 5.87
CA VAL A 113 0.41 6.85 6.93
C VAL A 113 1.11 5.53 6.63
N LEU A 114 0.37 4.48 6.25
CA LEU A 114 0.95 3.19 5.87
C LEU A 114 1.93 3.33 4.69
N LEU A 115 1.57 4.12 3.67
CA LEU A 115 2.43 4.41 2.52
C LEU A 115 3.69 5.20 2.90
N LEU A 116 3.58 6.17 3.80
CA LEU A 116 4.72 6.92 4.31
C LEU A 116 5.67 6.01 5.09
N THR A 117 5.14 5.15 5.95
CA THR A 117 5.94 4.14 6.68
C THR A 117 6.65 3.21 5.71
N ALA A 118 5.95 2.71 4.68
CA ALA A 118 6.53 1.84 3.66
C ALA A 118 7.66 2.55 2.88
N LYS A 119 7.46 3.82 2.54
CA LYS A 119 8.50 4.65 1.89
C LYS A 119 9.71 4.87 2.78
N MET A 120 9.52 5.19 4.07
CA MET A 120 10.63 5.43 4.99
C MET A 120 11.51 4.18 5.15
N ARG A 121 10.88 3.01 5.26
CA ARG A 121 11.59 1.74 5.43
C ARG A 121 12.16 1.16 4.13
N PHE A 122 11.78 1.72 2.98
CA PHE A 122 12.47 1.43 1.71
C PHE A 122 13.88 2.04 1.68
N GLU A 123 14.10 3.16 2.36
CA GLU A 123 15.37 3.91 2.36
C GLU A 123 16.39 3.40 3.39
N THR A 124 15.98 2.50 4.29
CA THR A 124 16.81 1.86 5.32
C THR A 124 17.28 0.47 4.90
#